data_AF-A0A1G0MS95-F1
#
_entry.id   AF-A0A1G0MS95-F1
#
_cell.length_a   1.000
_cell.length_b   1.000
_cell.length_c   1.000
_cell.angle_alpha   90.00
_cell.angle_beta   90.00
_cell.angle_gamma   90.00
#
_symmetry.space_group_name_H-M   'P 1'
#
loop_
_entity.id
_entity.type
_entity.pdbx_description
1 polymer ?
#
loop_
_entity_poly.entity_id
_entity_poly.type
_entity_poly.pdbx_seq_one_letter_code
_entity_poly.pdbx_strand_id
1 'polypeptide(L)'
;MNITTLQKKLFLMFVLSGCLLVSGVLAFAVDGTIVGNEKCKECHTDLAKAFSTNIHAKAGAYGFKDAGCESCHGPASGHATTGDKSAITNPGKVDGEAASATCLKCHSKDKKQMYWHGSMHESQKLSCVACHKVHGGNDKLLAKKTESELCFSCHSDVRADMFKRSKHPMRDSSSPTSEGKMTCSSCHNAHGAKGEKLIDAKSFNDKCYECHGEKKAPLLWEHSPVKEDCLTCHNSHGSSNDKMLVNKVPRLCQECHMQGRHQTGALGTNSTYAFNRACLNCHSMIHGSNNPSGAVLQR
;
A
#
# COMPACT_ATOMS: atom_id res chain seq x y z
N MET A 1 63.47 -24.78 -37.11
CA MET A 1 62.01 -25.06 -37.21
C MET A 1 61.29 -24.03 -36.37
N ASN A 2 60.68 -23.03 -36.99
CA ASN A 2 60.14 -21.85 -36.30
C ASN A 2 58.76 -22.11 -35.70
N ILE A 3 58.62 -21.73 -34.42
CA ILE A 3 57.45 -21.86 -33.54
C ILE A 3 56.17 -21.23 -34.12
N THR A 4 56.30 -20.37 -35.13
CA THR A 4 55.20 -19.63 -35.76
C THR A 4 54.29 -20.47 -36.66
N THR A 5 54.74 -21.64 -37.14
CA THR A 5 53.92 -22.50 -38.01
C THR A 5 53.01 -23.45 -37.22
N LEU A 6 53.40 -23.80 -35.99
CA LEU A 6 52.63 -24.69 -35.12
C LEU A 6 51.43 -23.95 -34.49
N GLN A 7 51.59 -22.68 -34.12
CA GLN A 7 50.50 -21.86 -33.56
C GLN A 7 49.40 -21.55 -34.58
N LYS A 8 49.74 -21.38 -35.87
CA LYS A 8 48.73 -21.15 -36.93
C LYS A 8 47.85 -22.38 -37.20
N LYS A 9 48.40 -23.59 -37.13
CA LYS A 9 47.60 -24.83 -37.29
C LYS A 9 46.70 -25.10 -36.07
N LEU A 10 47.15 -24.74 -34.87
CA LEU A 10 46.34 -24.90 -33.65
C LEU A 10 45.17 -23.91 -33.59
N PHE A 11 45.35 -22.69 -34.13
CA PHE A 11 44.29 -21.69 -34.21
C PHE A 11 43.21 -22.07 -35.26
N LEU A 12 43.61 -22.67 -36.39
CA LEU A 12 42.66 -23.05 -37.44
C LEU A 12 41.77 -24.25 -37.04
N MET A 13 42.26 -25.18 -36.21
CA MET A 13 41.45 -26.29 -35.70
C MET A 13 40.45 -25.85 -34.60
N PHE A 14 40.73 -24.76 -33.88
CA PHE A 14 39.78 -24.21 -32.91
C PHE A 14 38.64 -23.43 -33.56
N VAL A 15 38.88 -22.81 -34.72
CA VAL A 15 37.85 -22.04 -35.44
C VAL A 15 36.83 -22.96 -36.14
N LEU A 16 37.23 -24.14 -36.64
CA LEU A 16 36.28 -25.09 -37.23
C LEU A 16 35.42 -25.85 -36.20
N SER A 17 35.87 -25.99 -34.95
CA SER A 17 35.08 -26.65 -33.90
C SER A 17 34.12 -25.71 -33.17
N GLY A 18 34.27 -24.39 -33.34
CA GLY A 18 33.35 -23.38 -32.80
C GLY A 18 32.07 -23.17 -33.61
N CYS A 19 32.00 -23.75 -34.81
CA CYS A 19 30.88 -23.52 -35.74
C CYS A 19 29.75 -24.58 -35.66
N LEU A 20 29.86 -25.55 -34.73
CA LEU A 20 28.95 -26.70 -34.61
C LEU A 20 28.13 -26.74 -33.30
N LEU A 21 28.20 -25.70 -32.47
CA LEU A 21 27.46 -25.61 -31.20
C LEU A 21 26.49 -24.41 -31.10
N VAL A 22 25.99 -23.92 -32.24
CA VAL A 22 24.88 -22.93 -32.28
C VAL A 22 23.58 -23.54 -32.80
N SER A 23 23.55 -24.83 -33.09
CA SER A 23 22.32 -25.57 -33.41
C SER A 23 21.71 -26.17 -32.14
N GLY A 24 21.25 -25.33 -31.23
CA GLY A 24 20.67 -25.79 -29.98
C GLY A 24 19.82 -24.71 -29.33
N VAL A 25 18.51 -24.85 -29.47
CA VAL A 25 17.47 -24.01 -28.87
C VAL A 25 17.26 -22.65 -29.55
N LEU A 26 16.92 -22.68 -30.85
CA LEU A 26 15.75 -21.91 -31.25
C LEU A 26 14.56 -22.58 -30.57
N ALA A 27 14.25 -22.15 -29.36
CA ALA A 27 12.90 -22.34 -28.86
C ALA A 27 12.01 -21.66 -29.91
N PHE A 28 11.26 -22.46 -30.66
CA PHE A 28 10.11 -21.96 -31.38
C PHE A 28 9.19 -21.36 -30.31
N ALA A 29 9.39 -20.08 -30.00
CA ALA A 29 8.28 -19.25 -29.60
C ALA A 29 7.31 -19.38 -30.76
N VAL A 30 6.29 -20.23 -30.61
CA VAL A 30 5.09 -20.08 -31.41
C VAL A 30 4.63 -18.68 -31.03
N ASP A 31 4.91 -17.71 -31.90
CA ASP A 31 4.42 -16.35 -31.75
C ASP A 31 2.90 -16.45 -31.73
N GLY A 32 2.35 -16.44 -30.53
CA GLY A 32 0.93 -16.58 -30.33
C GLY A 32 0.25 -15.39 -31.00
N THR A 33 -0.74 -15.66 -31.85
CA THR A 33 -1.62 -14.65 -32.40
C THR A 33 -2.79 -14.38 -31.46
N ILE A 34 -3.35 -13.17 -31.58
CA ILE A 34 -4.59 -12.75 -30.93
C ILE A 34 -5.76 -13.50 -31.57
N VAL A 35 -6.55 -14.22 -30.78
CA VAL A 35 -7.72 -15.00 -31.26
C VAL A 35 -9.04 -14.26 -31.12
N GLY A 36 -9.09 -13.24 -30.27
CA GLY A 36 -10.28 -12.41 -30.05
C GLY A 36 -11.21 -12.94 -28.96
N ASN A 37 -11.96 -12.02 -28.36
CA ASN A 37 -12.78 -12.29 -27.17
C ASN A 37 -13.89 -13.32 -27.41
N GLU A 38 -14.54 -13.32 -28.58
CA GLU A 38 -15.66 -14.22 -28.86
C GLU A 38 -15.23 -15.68 -28.78
N LYS A 39 -14.03 -16.02 -29.25
CA LYS A 39 -13.51 -17.40 -29.20
C LYS A 39 -13.31 -17.87 -27.76
N CYS A 40 -12.89 -16.97 -26.87
CA CYS A 40 -12.79 -17.27 -25.44
C CYS A 40 -14.16 -17.56 -24.82
N LYS A 41 -15.22 -16.85 -25.23
CA LYS A 41 -16.58 -16.99 -24.68
C LYS A 41 -17.23 -18.33 -25.04
N GLU A 42 -16.88 -18.91 -26.19
CA GLU A 42 -17.39 -20.21 -26.62
C GLU A 42 -17.06 -21.33 -25.61
N CYS A 43 -15.88 -21.27 -24.98
CA CYS A 43 -15.45 -22.25 -23.98
C CYS A 43 -15.57 -21.75 -22.52
N HIS A 44 -15.49 -20.44 -22.29
CA HIS A 44 -15.54 -19.81 -20.96
C HIS A 44 -16.80 -18.96 -20.75
N THR A 45 -17.97 -19.53 -21.03
CA THR A 45 -19.27 -18.86 -20.99
C THR A 45 -19.58 -18.21 -19.64
N ASP A 46 -19.42 -18.94 -18.53
CA ASP A 46 -19.73 -18.45 -17.19
C ASP A 46 -18.78 -17.33 -16.75
N LEU A 47 -17.48 -17.47 -17.07
CA LEU A 47 -16.48 -16.47 -16.75
C LEU A 47 -16.73 -15.19 -17.53
N ALA A 48 -17.01 -15.30 -18.83
CA ALA A 48 -17.35 -14.17 -19.68
C ALA A 48 -18.61 -13.44 -19.20
N LYS A 49 -19.64 -14.20 -18.81
CA LYS A 49 -20.87 -13.63 -18.23
C LYS A 49 -20.59 -12.89 -16.94
N ALA A 50 -19.84 -13.48 -16.01
CA ALA A 50 -19.49 -12.84 -14.75
C ALA A 50 -18.57 -11.61 -14.94
N PHE A 51 -17.67 -11.65 -15.92
CA PHE A 51 -16.75 -10.56 -16.22
C PHE A 51 -17.44 -9.38 -16.91
N SER A 52 -18.53 -9.60 -17.66
CA SER A 52 -19.24 -8.56 -18.43
C SER A 52 -19.72 -7.36 -17.59
N THR A 53 -19.97 -7.55 -16.29
CA THR A 53 -20.38 -6.45 -15.39
C THR A 53 -19.20 -5.66 -14.82
N ASN A 54 -17.98 -6.20 -14.93
CA ASN A 54 -16.74 -5.62 -14.41
C ASN A 54 -16.38 -4.30 -15.11
N ILE A 55 -15.71 -3.38 -14.40
CA ILE A 55 -15.22 -2.13 -14.98
C ILE A 55 -14.22 -2.37 -16.12
N HIS A 56 -13.43 -3.45 -16.04
CA HIS A 56 -12.46 -3.79 -17.08
C HIS A 56 -13.13 -4.31 -18.36
N ALA A 57 -14.29 -4.97 -18.26
CA ALA A 57 -15.09 -5.32 -19.45
C ALA A 57 -15.66 -4.07 -20.14
N LYS A 58 -15.80 -2.97 -19.40
CA LYS A 58 -16.26 -1.67 -19.89
C LYS A 58 -15.11 -0.72 -20.26
N ALA A 59 -13.86 -1.18 -20.23
CA ALA A 59 -12.68 -0.34 -20.46
C ALA A 59 -12.70 0.37 -21.83
N GLY A 60 -13.35 -0.22 -22.85
CA GLY A 60 -13.59 0.43 -24.14
C GLY A 60 -14.34 1.75 -24.05
N ALA A 61 -15.28 1.89 -23.11
CA ALA A 61 -15.99 3.15 -22.85
C ALA A 61 -15.08 4.24 -22.29
N TYR A 62 -13.94 3.86 -21.71
CA TYR A 62 -12.91 4.74 -21.16
C TYR A 62 -11.71 4.93 -22.11
N GLY A 63 -11.86 4.56 -23.38
CA GLY A 63 -10.84 4.78 -24.42
C GLY A 63 -9.92 3.58 -24.68
N PHE A 64 -10.07 2.47 -23.95
CA PHE A 64 -9.31 1.23 -24.20
C PHE A 64 -10.08 0.32 -25.16
N LYS A 65 -10.24 0.75 -26.41
CA LYS A 65 -11.13 0.12 -27.41
C LYS A 65 -10.79 -1.35 -27.73
N ASP A 66 -9.54 -1.76 -27.50
CA ASP A 66 -9.04 -3.12 -27.73
C ASP A 66 -8.81 -3.91 -26.43
N ALA A 67 -9.39 -3.45 -25.30
CA ALA A 67 -9.30 -4.17 -24.03
C ALA A 67 -10.14 -5.46 -24.07
N GLY A 68 -9.47 -6.58 -24.30
CA GLY A 68 -10.03 -7.93 -24.31
C GLY A 68 -9.37 -8.85 -23.29
N CYS A 69 -9.74 -10.13 -23.30
CA CYS A 69 -9.14 -11.16 -22.44
C CYS A 69 -7.61 -11.18 -22.62
N GLU A 70 -7.17 -11.09 -23.88
CA GLU A 70 -5.76 -11.16 -24.28
C GLU A 70 -4.95 -9.90 -23.92
N SER A 71 -5.61 -8.80 -23.54
CA SER A 71 -4.91 -7.60 -23.02
C SER A 71 -4.22 -7.88 -21.68
N CYS A 72 -4.78 -8.81 -20.90
CA CYS A 72 -4.21 -9.26 -19.63
C CYS A 72 -3.57 -10.65 -19.71
N HIS A 73 -4.12 -11.52 -20.55
CA HIS A 73 -3.68 -12.92 -20.66
C HIS A 73 -2.61 -13.16 -21.75
N GLY A 74 -2.30 -12.12 -22.54
CA GLY A 74 -1.44 -12.25 -23.71
C GLY A 74 -2.11 -13.01 -24.86
N PRO A 75 -1.38 -13.29 -25.94
CA PRO A 75 -1.93 -14.02 -27.07
C PRO A 75 -2.32 -15.44 -26.70
N ALA A 76 -3.54 -15.86 -27.07
CA ALA A 76 -4.14 -17.10 -26.60
C ALA A 76 -4.30 -18.17 -27.68
N SER A 77 -3.76 -18.01 -28.89
CA SER A 77 -3.85 -19.00 -29.98
C SER A 77 -3.39 -20.41 -29.60
N GLY A 78 -2.25 -20.55 -28.92
CA GLY A 78 -1.77 -21.86 -28.45
C GLY A 78 -2.76 -22.52 -27.47
N HIS A 79 -3.32 -21.74 -26.55
CA HIS A 79 -4.36 -22.20 -25.63
C HIS A 79 -5.67 -22.54 -26.35
N ALA A 80 -6.10 -21.71 -27.31
CA ALA A 80 -7.35 -21.90 -28.04
C ALA A 80 -7.33 -23.18 -28.89
N THR A 81 -6.17 -23.58 -29.43
CA THR A 81 -6.04 -24.82 -30.22
C THR A 81 -5.91 -26.06 -29.35
N THR A 82 -5.14 -25.99 -28.25
CA THR A 82 -4.77 -27.18 -27.46
C THR A 82 -5.66 -27.39 -26.24
N GLY A 83 -6.33 -26.34 -25.75
CA GLY A 83 -6.98 -26.32 -24.45
C GLY A 83 -6.02 -26.30 -23.25
N ASP A 84 -4.70 -26.29 -23.48
CA ASP A 84 -3.70 -26.32 -22.40
C ASP A 84 -3.66 -24.98 -21.66
N LYS A 85 -3.82 -25.03 -20.33
CA LYS A 85 -3.77 -23.87 -19.44
C LYS A 85 -2.37 -23.28 -19.31
N SER A 86 -1.32 -24.03 -19.66
CA SER A 86 0.06 -23.53 -19.66
C SER A 86 0.36 -22.63 -20.87
N ALA A 87 -0.42 -22.77 -21.95
CA ALA A 87 -0.27 -22.01 -23.19
C ALA A 87 -0.96 -20.63 -23.16
N ILE A 88 -1.35 -20.15 -21.97
CA ILE A 88 -1.91 -18.82 -21.75
C ILE A 88 -1.36 -18.21 -20.46
N THR A 89 -1.08 -16.91 -20.45
CA THR A 89 -0.56 -16.26 -19.25
C THR A 89 -1.68 -16.11 -18.22
N ASN A 90 -1.43 -16.47 -16.97
CA ASN A 90 -2.33 -16.16 -15.87
C ASN A 90 -1.64 -15.19 -14.90
N PRO A 91 -2.08 -13.92 -14.82
CA PRO A 91 -1.49 -12.94 -13.90
C PRO A 91 -1.44 -13.39 -12.43
N GLY A 92 -2.33 -14.29 -11.99
CA GLY A 92 -2.31 -14.86 -10.64
C GLY A 92 -1.34 -16.02 -10.41
N LYS A 93 -0.64 -16.48 -11.45
CA LYS A 93 0.31 -17.61 -11.39
C LYS A 93 1.73 -17.25 -11.83
N VAL A 94 1.93 -16.07 -12.40
CA VAL A 94 3.26 -15.55 -12.74
C VAL A 94 3.86 -14.82 -11.53
N ASP A 95 5.13 -14.45 -11.63
CA ASP A 95 5.78 -13.64 -10.61
C ASP A 95 5.09 -12.28 -10.45
N GLY A 96 5.28 -11.66 -9.29
CA GLY A 96 4.53 -10.46 -8.93
C GLY A 96 4.85 -9.25 -9.81
N GLU A 97 6.06 -9.19 -10.35
CA GLU A 97 6.50 -8.10 -11.23
C GLU A 97 5.85 -8.24 -12.61
N ALA A 98 5.91 -9.43 -13.23
CA ALA A 98 5.24 -9.71 -14.50
C ALA A 98 3.72 -9.53 -14.42
N ALA A 99 3.11 -9.95 -13.29
CA ALA A 99 1.70 -9.74 -13.04
C ALA A 99 1.36 -8.24 -12.98
N SER A 100 2.16 -7.46 -12.25
CA SER A 100 1.94 -6.01 -12.09
C SER A 100 2.21 -5.24 -13.38
N ALA A 101 3.24 -5.63 -14.14
CA ALA A 101 3.57 -5.04 -15.44
C ALA A 101 2.40 -5.12 -16.41
N THR A 102 1.61 -6.20 -16.37
CA THR A 102 0.39 -6.35 -17.17
C THR A 102 -0.63 -5.24 -16.87
N CYS A 103 -0.86 -4.94 -15.59
CA CYS A 103 -1.78 -3.88 -15.17
C CYS A 103 -1.21 -2.48 -15.44
N LEU A 104 0.09 -2.30 -15.22
CA LEU A 104 0.78 -1.01 -15.34
C LEU A 104 0.93 -0.52 -16.78
N LYS A 105 0.78 -1.41 -17.79
CA LYS A 105 0.63 -0.99 -19.20
C LYS A 105 -0.46 0.07 -19.38
N CYS A 106 -1.54 -0.01 -18.60
CA CYS A 106 -2.63 0.97 -18.62
C CYS A 106 -2.62 1.88 -17.38
N HIS A 107 -2.39 1.32 -16.19
CA HIS A 107 -2.56 2.03 -14.91
C HIS A 107 -1.32 2.78 -14.41
N SER A 108 -0.17 2.71 -15.09
CA SER A 108 1.07 3.38 -14.64
C SER A 108 0.96 4.90 -14.50
N LYS A 109 0.05 5.54 -15.25
CA LYS A 109 -0.17 6.98 -15.22
C LYS A 109 -1.24 7.41 -14.21
N ASP A 110 -1.91 6.47 -13.58
CA ASP A 110 -2.94 6.81 -12.60
C ASP A 110 -2.31 7.40 -11.35
N LYS A 111 -2.92 8.48 -10.84
CA LYS A 111 -2.41 9.20 -9.67
C LYS A 111 -2.17 8.30 -8.45
N LYS A 112 -3.00 7.25 -8.30
CA LYS A 112 -2.87 6.32 -7.18
C LYS A 112 -1.78 5.29 -7.40
N GLN A 113 -1.43 4.91 -8.63
CA GLN A 113 -0.49 3.83 -8.94
C GLN A 113 0.89 4.34 -9.41
N MET A 114 1.04 5.65 -9.63
CA MET A 114 2.27 6.24 -10.16
C MET A 114 3.53 5.97 -9.29
N TYR A 115 3.36 5.71 -7.99
CA TYR A 115 4.46 5.38 -7.06
C TYR A 115 4.60 3.88 -6.80
N TRP A 116 4.00 3.03 -7.64
CA TRP A 116 4.09 1.57 -7.47
C TRP A 116 5.53 1.08 -7.48
N HIS A 117 6.31 1.55 -8.47
CA HIS A 117 7.72 1.27 -8.56
C HIS A 117 8.46 1.96 -7.40
N GLY A 118 9.16 1.17 -6.58
CA GLY A 118 9.79 1.58 -5.34
C GLY A 118 8.87 1.54 -4.11
N SER A 119 7.61 1.13 -4.26
CA SER A 119 6.70 0.99 -3.11
C SER A 119 7.09 -0.19 -2.22
N MET A 120 6.69 -0.14 -0.95
CA MET A 120 6.92 -1.25 -0.03
C MET A 120 6.26 -2.55 -0.49
N HIS A 121 5.05 -2.49 -1.05
CA HIS A 121 4.38 -3.70 -1.54
C HIS A 121 5.07 -4.32 -2.76
N GLU A 122 5.55 -3.51 -3.71
CA GLU A 122 6.35 -4.01 -4.82
C GLU A 122 7.68 -4.61 -4.32
N SER A 123 8.36 -3.95 -3.37
CA SER A 123 9.63 -4.45 -2.80
C SER A 123 9.48 -5.82 -2.11
N GLN A 124 8.27 -6.12 -1.63
CA GLN A 124 7.90 -7.41 -1.04
C GLN A 124 7.36 -8.41 -2.08
N LYS A 125 7.54 -8.13 -3.38
CA LYS A 125 7.12 -8.95 -4.52
C LYS A 125 5.61 -9.22 -4.57
N LEU A 126 4.81 -8.35 -3.95
CA LEU A 126 3.36 -8.41 -4.10
C LEU A 126 2.95 -7.88 -5.47
N SER A 127 1.81 -8.35 -5.97
CA SER A 127 1.24 -7.91 -7.23
C SER A 127 -0.15 -7.35 -7.06
N CYS A 128 -0.64 -6.66 -8.10
CA CYS A 128 -1.99 -6.11 -8.11
C CYS A 128 -3.04 -7.18 -7.79
N VAL A 129 -2.87 -8.41 -8.29
CA VAL A 129 -3.82 -9.52 -8.14
C VAL A 129 -3.75 -10.23 -6.78
N ALA A 130 -2.75 -9.91 -5.94
CA ALA A 130 -2.75 -10.35 -4.54
C ALA A 130 -3.86 -9.63 -3.73
N CYS A 131 -4.13 -8.37 -4.09
CA CYS A 131 -5.14 -7.54 -3.45
C CYS A 131 -6.42 -7.44 -4.26
N HIS A 132 -6.32 -7.45 -5.59
CA HIS A 132 -7.44 -7.26 -6.49
C HIS A 132 -7.93 -8.55 -7.16
N LYS A 133 -9.25 -8.70 -7.23
CA LYS A 133 -9.90 -9.79 -7.94
C LYS A 133 -10.65 -9.24 -9.15
N VAL A 134 -10.06 -9.42 -10.34
CA VAL A 134 -10.59 -8.95 -11.61
C VAL A 134 -11.65 -9.92 -12.17
N HIS A 135 -11.48 -11.21 -11.93
CA HIS A 135 -12.50 -12.20 -12.27
C HIS A 135 -13.61 -12.20 -11.23
N GLY A 136 -14.73 -11.54 -11.56
CA GLY A 136 -15.90 -11.41 -10.71
C GLY A 136 -16.69 -10.16 -11.08
N GLY A 137 -18.00 -10.21 -10.91
CA GLY A 137 -18.92 -9.15 -11.37
C GLY A 137 -19.12 -7.98 -10.39
N ASN A 138 -18.15 -7.69 -9.52
CA ASN A 138 -18.26 -6.66 -8.48
C ASN A 138 -17.34 -5.46 -8.78
N ASP A 139 -17.87 -4.25 -8.63
CA ASP A 139 -17.18 -2.98 -8.85
C ASP A 139 -16.01 -2.70 -7.90
N LYS A 140 -15.98 -3.29 -6.70
CA LYS A 140 -14.92 -3.01 -5.71
C LYS A 140 -13.60 -3.73 -6.00
N LEU A 141 -13.62 -4.78 -6.80
CA LEU A 141 -12.44 -5.54 -7.27
C LEU A 141 -11.46 -5.96 -6.16
N LEU A 142 -11.88 -6.11 -4.90
CA LEU A 142 -11.01 -6.58 -3.82
C LEU A 142 -11.08 -8.11 -3.70
N ALA A 143 -9.94 -8.71 -3.34
CA ALA A 143 -9.85 -10.15 -3.07
C ALA A 143 -10.58 -10.58 -1.79
N LYS A 144 -10.86 -9.63 -0.87
CA LYS A 144 -11.67 -9.82 0.34
C LYS A 144 -12.89 -8.91 0.33
N LYS A 145 -13.84 -9.18 1.23
CA LYS A 145 -15.12 -8.45 1.30
C LYS A 145 -14.91 -6.98 1.71
N THR A 146 -13.96 -6.72 2.60
CA THR A 146 -13.63 -5.38 3.07
C THR A 146 -12.14 -5.09 2.91
N GLU A 147 -11.80 -3.80 2.86
CA GLU A 147 -10.42 -3.34 2.80
C GLU A 147 -9.65 -3.72 4.06
N SER A 148 -10.25 -3.53 5.24
CA SER A 148 -9.66 -3.90 6.53
C SER A 148 -9.30 -5.39 6.59
N GLU A 149 -10.21 -6.28 6.18
CA GLU A 149 -9.94 -7.73 6.12
C GLU A 149 -8.80 -8.09 5.18
N LEU A 150 -8.66 -7.36 4.07
CA LEU A 150 -7.56 -7.56 3.12
C LEU A 150 -6.23 -7.17 3.77
N CYS A 151 -6.13 -5.95 4.31
CA CYS A 151 -4.89 -5.45 4.92
C CYS A 151 -4.47 -6.30 6.14
N PHE A 152 -5.42 -6.66 6.99
CA PHE A 152 -5.19 -7.46 8.19
C PHE A 152 -4.81 -8.92 7.92
N SER A 153 -4.90 -9.39 6.68
CA SER A 153 -4.40 -10.72 6.31
C SER A 153 -2.88 -10.83 6.44
N CYS A 154 -2.16 -9.71 6.34
CA CYS A 154 -0.71 -9.62 6.53
C CYS A 154 -0.32 -8.69 7.69
N HIS A 155 -1.02 -7.57 7.89
CA HIS A 155 -0.70 -6.57 8.92
C HIS A 155 -1.40 -6.87 10.26
N SER A 156 -0.99 -7.96 10.91
CA SER A 156 -1.60 -8.43 12.16
C SER A 156 -1.30 -7.54 13.38
N ASP A 157 -0.18 -6.83 13.37
CA ASP A 157 0.21 -5.84 14.36
C ASP A 157 -0.72 -4.62 14.34
N VAL A 158 -0.97 -4.06 13.15
CA VAL A 158 -1.91 -2.97 12.94
C VAL A 158 -3.33 -3.41 13.31
N ARG A 159 -3.69 -4.66 12.98
CA ARG A 159 -4.95 -5.27 13.42
C ARG A 159 -5.06 -5.20 14.95
N ALA A 160 -4.04 -5.64 15.68
CA ALA A 160 -4.06 -5.62 17.14
C ALA A 160 -4.22 -4.21 17.71
N ASP A 161 -3.52 -3.22 17.16
CA ASP A 161 -3.66 -1.80 17.54
C ASP A 161 -5.08 -1.29 17.30
N MET A 162 -5.68 -1.66 16.17
CA MET A 162 -7.07 -1.35 15.82
C MET A 162 -8.11 -2.08 16.67
N PHE A 163 -7.72 -3.03 17.52
CA PHE A 163 -8.61 -3.61 18.52
C PHE A 163 -8.45 -2.98 19.91
N LYS A 164 -7.50 -2.06 20.10
CA LYS A 164 -7.33 -1.33 21.36
C LYS A 164 -8.49 -0.35 21.61
N ARG A 165 -8.51 0.15 22.86
CA ARG A 165 -9.58 1.00 23.42
C ARG A 165 -9.77 2.30 22.65
N SER A 166 -8.67 2.99 22.33
CA SER A 166 -8.71 4.27 21.61
C SER A 166 -8.06 4.10 20.25
N LYS A 167 -8.77 4.46 19.19
CA LYS A 167 -8.37 4.26 17.80
C LYS A 167 -9.20 5.16 16.88
N HIS A 168 -8.76 5.31 15.64
CA HIS A 168 -9.59 5.93 14.61
C HIS A 168 -10.84 5.09 14.32
N PRO A 169 -11.97 5.73 13.93
CA PRO A 169 -13.22 5.04 13.62
C PRO A 169 -13.15 4.36 12.25
N MET A 170 -12.39 3.26 12.18
CA MET A 170 -12.28 2.43 10.98
C MET A 170 -13.58 1.70 10.72
N ARG A 171 -13.94 1.56 9.44
CA ARG A 171 -15.08 0.78 8.99
C ARG A 171 -14.81 -0.69 9.27
N ASP A 172 -15.23 -1.09 10.45
CA ASP A 172 -15.04 -2.42 11.01
C ASP A 172 -16.14 -3.35 10.51
N SER A 173 -15.75 -4.54 10.05
CA SER A 173 -16.70 -5.61 9.72
C SER A 173 -17.22 -6.36 10.95
N SER A 174 -16.60 -6.14 12.13
CA SER A 174 -16.99 -6.76 13.40
C SER A 174 -18.06 -5.97 14.18
N SER A 175 -18.29 -4.70 13.83
CA SER A 175 -19.37 -3.90 14.42
C SER A 175 -20.65 -3.96 13.57
N PRO A 176 -21.80 -4.42 14.12
CA PRO A 176 -23.08 -4.53 13.40
C PRO A 176 -23.58 -3.19 12.84
N THR A 177 -23.16 -2.07 13.43
CA THR A 177 -23.62 -0.74 13.08
C THR A 177 -22.81 -0.06 11.98
N SER A 178 -21.74 -0.71 11.46
CA SER A 178 -20.86 -0.13 10.42
C SER A 178 -20.43 1.31 10.73
N GLU A 179 -20.20 1.64 12.00
CA GLU A 179 -20.00 3.01 12.50
C GLU A 179 -18.75 3.71 11.96
N GLY A 180 -17.84 2.98 11.35
CA GLY A 180 -16.59 3.55 10.86
C GLY A 180 -16.74 4.35 9.57
N LYS A 181 -16.32 5.61 9.63
CA LYS A 181 -16.28 6.53 8.48
C LYS A 181 -14.96 6.47 7.69
N MET A 182 -14.01 5.67 8.16
CA MET A 182 -12.65 5.63 7.61
C MET A 182 -12.24 4.23 7.15
N THR A 183 -11.30 4.16 6.23
CA THR A 183 -10.62 2.95 5.76
C THR A 183 -9.11 3.15 5.81
N CYS A 184 -8.32 2.10 5.64
CA CYS A 184 -6.86 2.22 5.63
C CYS A 184 -6.40 3.20 4.54
N SER A 185 -7.11 3.20 3.41
CA SER A 185 -6.97 4.06 2.24
C SER A 185 -7.36 5.52 2.46
N SER A 186 -7.99 5.83 3.60
CA SER A 186 -8.19 7.22 4.03
C SER A 186 -6.87 7.88 4.42
N CYS A 187 -5.88 7.09 4.87
CA CYS A 187 -4.55 7.58 5.24
C CYS A 187 -3.45 7.12 4.27
N HIS A 188 -3.47 5.84 3.89
CA HIS A 188 -2.43 5.21 3.09
C HIS A 188 -2.81 5.09 1.62
N ASN A 189 -1.82 5.12 0.74
CA ASN A 189 -1.95 4.62 -0.61
C ASN A 189 -1.16 3.31 -0.74
N ALA A 190 -1.88 2.18 -0.78
CA ALA A 190 -1.30 0.85 -0.89
C ALA A 190 -0.46 0.63 -2.15
N HIS A 191 -0.59 1.48 -3.17
CA HIS A 191 0.20 1.38 -4.39
C HIS A 191 1.44 2.28 -4.38
N GLY A 192 1.80 2.89 -3.26
CA GLY A 192 2.90 3.86 -3.20
C GLY A 192 2.43 5.28 -2.92
N ALA A 193 3.21 6.03 -2.15
CA ALA A 193 2.99 7.45 -1.93
C ALA A 193 4.33 8.17 -1.77
N LYS A 194 4.31 9.50 -1.89
CA LYS A 194 5.49 10.34 -1.60
C LYS A 194 5.84 10.36 -0.11
N GLY A 195 4.83 10.30 0.75
CA GLY A 195 5.01 10.32 2.19
C GLY A 195 5.60 9.01 2.70
N GLU A 196 6.32 9.10 3.82
CA GLU A 196 6.80 7.92 4.53
C GLU A 196 5.64 6.99 4.89
N LYS A 197 5.96 5.69 5.02
CA LYS A 197 4.98 4.64 5.37
C LYS A 197 3.74 4.66 4.45
N LEU A 198 3.94 5.03 3.18
CA LEU A 198 2.90 5.04 2.15
C LEU A 198 1.72 5.97 2.46
N ILE A 199 1.94 7.08 3.17
CA ILE A 199 0.87 8.05 3.42
C ILE A 199 0.65 8.93 2.20
N ASP A 200 -0.62 9.09 1.82
CA ASP A 200 -1.05 9.93 0.69
C ASP A 200 -1.09 11.42 1.08
N ALA A 201 0.05 11.93 1.54
CA ALA A 201 0.34 13.33 1.86
C ALA A 201 1.85 13.54 1.87
N LYS A 202 2.31 14.78 2.11
CA LYS A 202 3.75 15.09 2.17
C LYS A 202 4.37 14.73 3.52
N SER A 203 3.59 14.74 4.59
CA SER A 203 4.02 14.42 5.96
C SER A 203 2.86 13.79 6.74
N PHE A 204 3.16 13.19 7.90
CA PHE A 204 2.15 12.70 8.83
C PHE A 204 1.19 13.82 9.24
N ASN A 205 1.72 14.99 9.62
CA ASN A 205 0.92 16.14 10.05
C ASN A 205 -0.02 16.64 8.95
N ASP A 206 0.46 16.77 7.71
CA ASP A 206 -0.38 17.18 6.58
C ASP A 206 -1.57 16.23 6.41
N LYS A 207 -1.36 14.92 6.60
CA LYS A 207 -2.45 13.94 6.54
C LYS A 207 -3.42 14.09 7.69
N CYS A 208 -2.93 14.28 8.91
CA CYS A 208 -3.76 14.52 10.08
C CYS A 208 -4.66 15.75 9.88
N TYR A 209 -4.13 16.82 9.30
CA TYR A 209 -4.84 18.08 9.10
C TYR A 209 -5.95 18.02 8.04
N GLU A 210 -6.01 17.00 7.20
CA GLU A 210 -7.14 16.80 6.28
C GLU A 210 -8.46 16.57 7.04
N CYS A 211 -8.38 16.06 8.28
CA CYS A 211 -9.52 15.87 9.17
C CYS A 211 -9.45 16.75 10.43
N HIS A 212 -8.24 16.93 10.98
CA HIS A 212 -7.97 17.72 12.19
C HIS A 212 -7.50 19.13 11.84
N GLY A 213 -8.25 19.83 10.98
CA GLY A 213 -7.90 21.16 10.50
C GLY A 213 -7.80 22.22 11.61
N GLU A 214 -8.48 22.02 12.74
CA GLU A 214 -8.39 22.89 13.91
C GLU A 214 -7.02 22.83 14.61
N LYS A 215 -6.22 21.81 14.31
CA LYS A 215 -4.84 21.66 14.78
C LYS A 215 -3.82 22.24 13.81
N LYS A 216 -4.29 22.68 12.64
CA LYS A 216 -3.50 23.29 11.58
C LYS A 216 -3.57 24.81 11.70
N ALA A 217 -2.64 25.42 12.43
CA ALA A 217 -2.44 26.85 12.34
C ALA A 217 -1.06 27.22 12.88
N PRO A 218 -0.40 28.26 12.33
CA PRO A 218 0.57 28.97 13.15
C PRO A 218 -0.21 29.54 14.34
N LEU A 219 -0.02 28.94 15.50
CA LEU A 219 -0.53 29.43 16.78
C LEU A 219 0.51 30.40 17.34
N LEU A 220 0.09 31.44 18.05
CA LEU A 220 0.99 32.38 18.70
C LEU A 220 1.97 31.66 19.63
N TRP A 221 1.47 30.64 20.34
CA TRP A 221 2.22 29.76 21.21
C TRP A 221 2.07 28.32 20.72
N GLU A 222 3.03 27.86 19.94
CA GLU A 222 3.08 26.48 19.45
C GLU A 222 3.67 25.56 20.52
N HIS A 223 3.16 24.34 20.59
CA HIS A 223 3.83 23.28 21.36
C HIS A 223 4.75 22.51 20.41
N SER A 224 6.07 22.64 20.56
CA SER A 224 7.05 22.17 19.57
C SER A 224 6.81 20.75 19.03
N PRO A 225 6.54 19.72 19.87
CA PRO A 225 6.30 18.37 19.38
C PRO A 225 5.12 18.26 18.41
N VAL A 226 4.08 19.08 18.60
CA VAL A 226 2.87 19.08 17.76
C VAL A 226 3.15 19.66 16.38
N LYS A 227 4.02 20.66 16.30
CA LYS A 227 4.46 21.25 15.03
C LYS A 227 5.30 20.27 14.22
N GLU A 228 6.17 19.53 14.91
CA GLU A 228 7.15 18.63 14.29
C GLU A 228 6.50 17.32 13.82
N ASP A 229 5.90 16.55 14.73
CA ASP A 229 5.29 15.26 14.40
C ASP A 229 4.21 14.88 15.42
N CYS A 230 2.96 14.78 14.95
CA CYS A 230 1.81 14.33 15.72
C CYS A 230 2.04 12.94 16.35
N LEU A 231 2.84 12.08 15.71
CA LEU A 231 3.12 10.73 16.17
C LEU A 231 4.09 10.67 17.37
N THR A 232 4.72 11.79 17.73
CA THR A 232 5.49 11.90 18.98
C THR A 232 4.63 11.56 20.20
N CYS A 233 3.36 11.96 20.16
CA CYS A 233 2.40 11.75 21.25
C CYS A 233 1.31 10.72 20.90
N HIS A 234 0.99 10.52 19.62
CA HIS A 234 -0.13 9.69 19.19
C HIS A 234 0.31 8.43 18.42
N ASN A 235 -0.32 7.28 18.72
CA ASN A 235 -0.31 6.12 17.84
C ASN A 235 -1.54 6.17 16.94
N SER A 236 -1.35 6.49 15.66
CA SER A 236 -2.43 6.64 14.67
C SER A 236 -3.28 5.37 14.48
N HIS A 237 -2.77 4.19 14.81
CA HIS A 237 -3.51 2.94 14.68
C HIS A 237 -4.33 2.59 15.91
N GLY A 238 -3.80 2.88 17.09
CA GLY A 238 -4.56 2.73 18.32
C GLY A 238 -3.69 2.54 19.55
N SER A 239 -4.25 2.90 20.70
CA SER A 239 -3.61 2.77 21.99
C SER A 239 -4.59 2.30 23.04
N SER A 240 -4.04 1.66 24.08
CA SER A 240 -4.77 1.37 25.32
C SER A 240 -5.03 2.66 26.11
N ASN A 241 -4.22 3.70 25.88
CA ASN A 241 -4.41 5.02 26.47
C ASN A 241 -5.46 5.81 25.69
N ASP A 242 -6.20 6.66 26.38
CA ASP A 242 -7.22 7.52 25.75
C ASP A 242 -6.59 8.48 24.74
N LYS A 243 -7.38 8.87 23.73
CA LYS A 243 -6.96 9.74 22.62
C LYS A 243 -5.73 9.23 21.88
N MET A 244 -5.60 7.90 21.80
CA MET A 244 -4.53 7.22 21.06
C MET A 244 -3.11 7.60 21.55
N LEU A 245 -2.93 7.97 22.82
CA LEU A 245 -1.63 8.42 23.30
C LEU A 245 -0.61 7.27 23.42
N VAL A 246 0.64 7.51 23.04
CA VAL A 246 1.74 6.52 23.19
C VAL A 246 2.03 6.22 24.67
N ASN A 247 1.86 7.20 25.55
CA ASN A 247 1.95 7.05 27.00
C ASN A 247 0.82 7.81 27.71
N LYS A 248 0.49 7.41 28.94
CA LYS A 248 -0.56 8.07 29.73
C LYS A 248 -0.02 9.35 30.37
N VAL A 249 -0.85 10.40 30.43
CA VAL A 249 -0.60 11.58 31.25
C VAL A 249 -0.62 11.16 32.74
N PRO A 250 0.32 11.61 33.59
CA PRO A 250 1.32 12.67 33.37
C PRO A 250 2.66 12.22 32.77
N ARG A 251 2.91 10.91 32.66
CA ARG A 251 4.21 10.37 32.21
C ARG A 251 4.61 10.86 30.83
N LEU A 252 3.67 10.95 29.90
CA LEU A 252 3.90 11.53 28.57
C LEU A 252 4.54 12.93 28.62
N CYS A 253 4.06 13.80 29.52
CA CYS A 253 4.62 15.14 29.66
C CYS A 253 6.01 15.12 30.31
N GLN A 254 6.21 14.20 31.25
CA GLN A 254 7.45 14.06 32.02
C GLN A 254 8.62 13.51 31.21
N GLU A 255 8.37 12.91 30.04
CA GLU A 255 9.41 12.50 29.10
C GLU A 255 10.22 13.69 28.56
N CYS A 256 9.61 14.88 28.46
CA CYS A 256 10.28 16.10 28.02
C CYS A 256 10.39 17.16 29.13
N HIS A 257 9.38 17.30 29.99
CA HIS A 257 9.33 18.35 31.02
C HIS A 257 9.99 17.91 32.32
N MET A 258 11.33 17.83 32.32
CA MET A 258 12.13 17.38 33.46
C MET A 258 12.73 18.52 34.32
N GLN A 259 12.16 19.72 34.24
CA GLN A 259 12.78 20.98 34.71
C GLN A 259 12.77 21.19 36.24
N GLY A 260 12.51 20.16 37.06
CA GLY A 260 12.68 20.23 38.51
C GLY A 260 11.59 21.00 39.29
N ARG A 261 10.48 21.43 38.67
CA ARG A 261 9.34 22.04 39.38
C ARG A 261 8.22 21.02 39.63
N HIS A 262 6.97 21.46 39.65
CA HIS A 262 5.80 20.59 39.86
C HIS A 262 5.63 19.51 38.76
N GLN A 263 6.34 19.61 37.64
CA GLN A 263 6.29 18.63 36.57
C GLN A 263 7.04 17.33 36.90
N THR A 264 8.04 17.35 37.79
CA THR A 264 8.95 16.21 38.03
C THR A 264 8.76 15.49 39.37
N GLY A 265 7.76 15.88 40.16
CA GLY A 265 7.50 15.25 41.46
C GLY A 265 7.03 13.80 41.31
N ALA A 266 7.42 12.93 42.24
CA ALA A 266 6.77 11.63 42.42
C ALA A 266 5.33 11.88 42.89
N LEU A 267 4.35 11.53 42.06
CA LEU A 267 2.95 11.89 42.31
C LEU A 267 2.26 10.78 43.10
N GLY A 268 1.78 11.12 44.30
CA GLY A 268 0.83 10.29 45.02
C GLY A 268 -0.50 10.18 44.26
N THR A 269 -1.25 9.10 44.49
CA THR A 269 -2.53 8.82 43.82
C THR A 269 -3.58 9.92 43.99
N ASN A 270 -3.54 10.68 45.08
CA ASN A 270 -4.44 11.80 45.37
C ASN A 270 -3.87 13.18 44.96
N SER A 271 -2.75 13.22 44.25
CA SER A 271 -2.16 14.48 43.79
C SER A 271 -2.99 15.08 42.65
N THR A 272 -3.22 16.40 42.67
CA THR A 272 -3.86 17.14 41.55
C THR A 272 -3.13 16.92 40.22
N TYR A 273 -1.84 16.60 40.27
CA TYR A 273 -1.02 16.31 39.09
C TYR A 273 -1.19 14.89 38.54
N ALA A 274 -1.81 13.97 39.28
CA ALA A 274 -2.10 12.58 38.85
C ALA A 274 -3.61 12.29 38.75
N PHE A 275 -4.45 13.11 39.39
CA PHE A 275 -5.89 12.95 39.41
C PHE A 275 -6.57 13.45 38.13
N ASN A 276 -7.63 12.75 37.70
CA ASN A 276 -8.44 13.08 36.51
C ASN A 276 -7.60 13.25 35.23
N ARG A 277 -7.50 14.48 34.69
CA ARG A 277 -6.71 14.77 33.48
C ARG A 277 -5.26 15.15 33.78
N ALA A 278 -4.84 15.03 35.04
CA ALA A 278 -3.47 15.26 35.49
C ALA A 278 -2.96 16.66 35.04
N CYS A 279 -1.88 16.74 34.26
CA CYS A 279 -1.32 18.00 33.74
C CYS A 279 -2.36 18.86 33.00
N LEU A 280 -3.31 18.21 32.30
CA LEU A 280 -4.32 18.87 31.48
C LEU A 280 -5.43 19.54 32.31
N ASN A 281 -5.45 19.33 33.63
CA ASN A 281 -6.35 20.08 34.51
C ASN A 281 -6.04 21.59 34.47
N CYS A 282 -4.77 21.96 34.23
CA CYS A 282 -4.33 23.35 34.11
C CYS A 282 -3.81 23.68 32.71
N HIS A 283 -3.13 22.74 32.05
CA HIS A 283 -2.54 22.93 30.72
C HIS A 283 -3.44 22.34 29.65
N SER A 284 -4.58 22.99 29.37
CA SER A 284 -5.60 22.45 28.48
C SER A 284 -5.27 22.60 26.98
N MET A 285 -4.40 23.55 26.62
CA MET A 285 -4.07 23.93 25.24
C MET A 285 -2.81 23.23 24.72
N ILE A 286 -2.67 21.93 24.97
CA ILE A 286 -1.47 21.14 24.61
C ILE A 286 -1.14 21.05 23.11
N HIS A 287 -2.06 21.46 22.24
CA HIS A 287 -1.82 21.55 20.80
C HIS A 287 -1.39 22.96 20.36
N GLY A 288 -1.17 23.86 21.31
CA GLY A 288 -0.84 25.27 21.11
C GLY A 288 -1.99 26.20 21.46
N SER A 289 -1.68 27.49 21.59
CA SER A 289 -2.62 28.55 21.97
C SER A 289 -2.42 29.82 21.15
N ASN A 290 -3.52 30.53 20.87
CA ASN A 290 -3.50 31.87 20.27
C ASN A 290 -3.73 33.00 21.30
N ASN A 291 -3.80 32.67 22.59
CA ASN A 291 -3.97 33.66 23.65
C ASN A 291 -2.62 34.39 23.90
N PRO A 292 -2.58 35.73 24.05
CA PRO A 292 -1.34 36.43 24.39
C PRO A 292 -0.64 35.91 25.66
N SER A 293 -1.41 35.39 26.62
CA SER A 293 -0.91 34.74 27.86
C SER A 293 -0.88 33.21 27.77
N GLY A 294 -0.72 32.66 26.55
CA GLY A 294 -0.77 31.22 26.25
C GLY A 294 0.59 30.51 26.26
N ALA A 295 1.69 31.18 26.62
CA ALA A 295 3.05 30.62 26.56
C ALA A 295 3.24 29.29 27.31
N VAL A 296 2.44 29.06 28.36
CA VAL A 296 2.43 27.80 29.14
C VAL A 296 1.20 26.93 28.84
N LEU A 297 0.49 27.16 27.75
CA LEU A 297 -0.59 26.31 27.25
C LEU A 297 -1.80 26.13 28.21
N GLN A 298 -2.09 27.15 29.01
CA GLN A 298 -3.22 27.13 29.95
C GLN A 298 -4.55 27.54 29.32
N ARG A 299 -4.50 28.43 28.32
CA ARG A 299 -5.63 29.09 27.65
C ARG A 299 -5.20 29.60 26.29
#